data_AF-A0AAV0X168-F1
#
_entry.id   AF-A0AAV0X168-F1
#
_cell.length_a   1.000
_cell.length_b   1.000
_cell.length_c   1.000
_cell.angle_alpha   90.00
_cell.angle_beta   90.00
_cell.angle_gamma   90.00
#
_symmetry.space_group_name_H-M   'P 1'
#
loop_
_entity.id
_entity.type
_entity.pdbx_description
1 polymer ?
#
loop_
_entity_poly.entity_id
_entity_poly.type
_entity_poly.pdbx_seq_one_letter_code
_entity_poly.pdbx_strand_id
1 'polypeptide(L)'
;MTFDETTTLLCHIEAVLNSRPLTPLSSDPSDFNALTAGHFLIGSPLQLPPEPDCTGIPQNRLCRFKLMQAQAQNFWKRWSSEYLPQCQRHGKWTKLTRNIKVGDLAVLKNDNSPPL
;
A
#
# COMPACT_ATOMS: atom_id res chain seq x y z
N MET A 1 7.47 -23.33 2.16
CA MET A 1 8.32 -22.14 1.98
C MET A 1 9.64 -22.41 2.66
N THR A 2 10.75 -21.95 2.08
CA THR A 2 12.06 -21.96 2.73
C THR A 2 12.23 -20.71 3.60
N PHE A 3 13.25 -20.70 4.45
CA PHE A 3 13.61 -19.52 5.25
C PHE A 3 13.88 -18.29 4.37
N ASP A 4 14.65 -18.47 3.29
CA ASP A 4 14.96 -17.38 2.37
C ASP A 4 13.70 -16.80 1.71
N GLU A 5 12.78 -17.66 1.29
CA GLU A 5 11.50 -17.23 0.70
C GLU A 5 10.63 -16.45 1.69
N THR A 6 10.58 -16.88 2.95
CA THR A 6 9.86 -16.13 3.98
C THR A 6 10.50 -14.78 4.24
N THR A 7 11.83 -14.72 4.28
CA THR A 7 12.56 -13.48 4.51
C THR A 7 12.32 -12.50 3.36
N THR A 8 12.42 -12.95 2.10
CA THR A 8 12.13 -12.11 0.94
C THR A 8 10.68 -11.62 0.92
N LEU A 9 9.72 -12.48 1.26
CA LEU A 9 8.31 -12.08 1.35
C LEU A 9 8.10 -10.99 2.41
N LEU A 10 8.72 -11.14 3.59
CA LEU A 10 8.64 -10.16 4.66
C LEU A 10 9.29 -8.82 4.28
N CYS A 11 10.44 -8.83 3.60
CA CYS A 11 11.05 -7.61 3.08
C CYS A 11 10.14 -6.89 2.08
N HIS A 12 9.44 -7.63 1.22
CA HIS A 12 8.44 -7.04 0.32
C HIS A 12 7.29 -6.39 1.09
N ILE A 13 6.76 -7.07 2.10
CA ILE A 13 5.69 -6.54 2.94
C ILE A 13 6.14 -5.26 3.66
N GLU A 14 7.34 -5.26 4.23
CA GLU A 14 7.94 -4.10 4.90
C GLU A 14 8.07 -2.90 3.96
N ALA A 15 8.60 -3.12 2.75
CA ALA A 15 8.74 -2.07 1.75
C ALA A 15 7.39 -1.42 1.41
N VAL A 16 6.36 -2.24 1.20
CA VAL A 16 5.00 -1.76 0.90
C VAL A 16 4.44 -0.96 2.07
N LEU A 17 4.50 -1.48 3.30
CA LEU A 17 4.00 -0.78 4.49
C LEU A 17 4.69 0.58 4.68
N ASN A 18 6.00 0.65 4.44
CA ASN A 18 6.77 1.88 4.55
C ASN A 18 6.56 2.85 3.38
N SER A 19 6.08 2.37 2.24
CA SER A 19 5.72 3.21 1.09
C SER A 19 4.36 3.91 1.24
N ARG A 20 3.59 3.59 2.28
CA ARG A 20 2.26 4.18 2.49
C ARG A 20 2.33 5.70 2.74
N PRO A 21 1.52 6.51 2.04
CA PRO A 21 1.34 7.93 2.30
C PRO A 21 0.88 8.23 3.74
N LEU A 22 1.55 9.18 4.38
CA LEU A 22 1.21 9.71 5.71
C LEU A 22 0.52 11.07 5.60
N THR A 23 1.09 11.98 4.80
CA THR A 23 0.62 13.37 4.64
C THR A 23 1.15 13.93 3.30
N PRO A 24 0.52 14.96 2.71
CA PRO A 24 1.14 15.69 1.59
C PRO A 24 2.56 16.14 1.96
N LEU A 25 3.49 16.02 1.02
CA LEU A 25 4.88 16.47 1.22
C LEU A 25 4.99 18.00 1.12
N SER A 26 4.13 18.61 0.30
CA SER A 26 4.07 20.04 0.02
C SER A 26 2.66 20.60 0.24
N SER A 27 2.60 21.92 0.43
CA SER A 27 1.34 22.69 0.46
C SER A 27 0.89 23.11 -0.94
N ASP A 28 1.71 22.88 -1.98
CA ASP A 28 1.35 23.18 -3.37
C ASP A 28 0.30 22.19 -3.88
N PRO A 29 -0.90 22.65 -4.30
CA PRO A 29 -1.94 21.79 -4.84
C PRO A 29 -1.57 21.10 -6.16
N SER A 30 -0.48 21.52 -6.81
CA SER A 30 0.05 20.90 -8.04
C SER A 30 1.05 19.78 -7.74
N ASP A 31 1.49 19.64 -6.47
CA ASP A 31 2.42 18.62 -6.04
C ASP A 31 1.67 17.43 -5.43
N PHE A 32 1.66 16.31 -6.16
CA PHE A 32 0.98 15.08 -5.75
C PHE A 32 1.88 14.14 -4.94
N ASN A 33 3.07 14.58 -4.51
CA ASN A 33 3.94 13.78 -3.68
C ASN A 33 3.44 13.72 -2.24
N ALA A 34 3.47 12.52 -1.67
CA ALA A 34 3.15 12.29 -0.27
C ALA A 34 4.41 11.91 0.51
N LEU A 35 4.52 12.43 1.74
CA LEU A 35 5.47 11.95 2.72
C LEU A 35 5.07 10.54 3.13
N THR A 36 6.05 9.63 3.16
CA THR A 36 5.87 8.21 3.51
C THR A 36 6.86 7.84 4.61
N ALA A 37 6.65 6.73 5.32
CA ALA A 37 7.64 6.26 6.30
C ALA A 37 9.01 5.98 5.65
N GLY A 38 9.02 5.51 4.40
CA GLY A 38 10.23 5.29 3.59
C GLY A 38 11.09 6.54 3.42
N HIS A 39 10.49 7.74 3.38
CA HIS A 39 11.26 8.98 3.33
C HIS A 39 12.16 9.17 4.55
N PHE A 40 11.76 8.69 5.73
CA PHE A 40 12.60 8.74 6.93
C PHE A 40 13.69 7.67 6.94
N LEU A 41 13.46 6.54 6.26
CA LEU A 41 14.40 5.43 6.21
C LEU A 41 15.50 5.66 5.16
N ILE A 42 15.12 6.08 3.96
CA ILE A 42 16.02 6.15 2.80
C ILE A 42 15.90 7.45 2.00
N GLY A 43 15.11 8.43 2.45
CA GLY A 43 14.92 9.71 1.77
C GLY A 43 13.92 9.68 0.60
N SER A 44 13.27 8.54 0.32
CA SER A 44 12.28 8.41 -0.75
C SER A 44 11.26 7.30 -0.45
N PRO A 45 10.11 7.24 -1.15
CA PRO A 45 9.20 6.10 -1.05
C PRO A 45 9.85 4.82 -1.57
N LEU A 46 9.64 3.72 -0.86
CA LEU A 46 10.04 2.39 -1.31
C LEU A 46 9.06 1.91 -2.40
N GLN A 47 9.24 2.39 -3.64
CA GLN A 47 8.39 2.02 -4.76
C GLN A 47 8.80 0.67 -5.33
N LEU A 48 7.85 -0.26 -5.38
CA LEU A 48 7.98 -1.47 -6.18
C LEU A 48 7.39 -1.20 -7.58
N PRO A 49 8.00 -1.77 -8.65
CA PRO A 49 7.40 -1.69 -9.97
C PRO A 49 6.00 -2.33 -9.95
N PRO A 50 5.06 -1.85 -10.78
CA PRO A 50 3.75 -2.48 -10.89
C PRO A 50 3.88 -3.91 -11.41
N GLU A 51 3.28 -4.84 -10.68
CA GLU A 51 3.34 -6.27 -10.97
C GLU A 51 1.97 -6.80 -11.43
N PRO A 52 1.93 -7.79 -12.35
CA PRO A 52 0.68 -8.40 -12.78
C PRO A 52 0.02 -9.16 -11.61
N ASP A 53 -1.31 -9.06 -11.50
CA ASP A 53 -2.06 -9.80 -10.48
C ASP A 53 -1.98 -11.30 -10.74
N CYS A 54 -1.38 -12.03 -9.80
CA CYS A 54 -1.21 -13.47 -9.83
C CYS A 54 -2.15 -14.19 -8.85
N THR A 55 -2.95 -13.47 -8.07
CA THR A 55 -3.81 -14.04 -7.01
C THR A 55 -4.88 -14.99 -7.53
N GLY A 56 -5.34 -14.81 -8.78
CA GLY A 56 -6.31 -15.70 -9.43
C GLY A 56 -5.71 -16.93 -10.12
N ILE A 57 -4.38 -17.06 -10.14
CA ILE A 57 -3.70 -18.17 -10.83
C ILE A 57 -3.51 -19.32 -9.84
N PRO A 58 -3.97 -20.56 -10.16
CA PRO A 58 -3.72 -21.75 -9.36
C PRO A 58 -2.23 -21.94 -9.07
N GLN A 59 -1.89 -22.25 -7.83
CA GLN A 59 -0.51 -22.33 -7.34
C GLN A 59 0.36 -23.31 -8.16
N ASN A 60 -0.22 -24.40 -8.67
CA ASN A 60 0.47 -25.38 -9.51
C ASN A 60 0.89 -24.84 -10.89
N ARG A 61 0.39 -23.67 -11.30
CA ARG A 61 0.73 -22.98 -12.56
C ARG A 61 1.68 -21.80 -12.35
N LEU A 62 2.12 -21.56 -11.12
CA LEU A 62 3.02 -20.48 -10.77
C LEU A 62 4.44 -21.00 -10.62
N CYS A 63 5.40 -20.34 -11.28
CA CYS A 63 6.81 -20.52 -10.93
C CYS A 63 7.08 -19.93 -9.54
N ARG A 64 8.24 -20.25 -8.97
CA ARG A 64 8.55 -19.89 -7.58
C ARG A 64 8.46 -18.39 -7.29
N PHE A 65 9.00 -17.58 -8.19
CA PHE A 65 8.92 -16.12 -8.11
C PHE A 65 7.47 -15.62 -8.11
N LYS A 66 6.64 -16.09 -9.05
CA LYS A 66 5.23 -15.68 -9.12
C LYS A 66 4.40 -16.19 -7.94
N LEU A 67 4.77 -17.31 -7.34
CA LEU A 67 4.14 -17.81 -6.13
C LEU A 67 4.37 -16.83 -4.96
N MET A 68 5.59 -16.34 -4.79
CA MET A 68 5.90 -15.33 -3.76
C MET A 68 5.19 -14.00 -4.03
N GLN A 69 5.15 -13.57 -5.28
CA GLN A 69 4.40 -12.39 -5.73
C GLN A 69 2.91 -12.53 -5.41
N ALA A 70 2.29 -13.67 -5.74
CA ALA A 70 0.89 -13.94 -5.40
C ALA A 70 0.65 -13.94 -3.88
N GLN A 71 1.60 -14.44 -3.09
CA GLN A 71 1.51 -14.38 -1.62
C GLN A 71 1.57 -12.95 -1.09
N ALA A 72 2.47 -12.11 -1.61
CA ALA A 72 2.54 -10.70 -1.24
C ALA A 72 1.25 -9.95 -1.62
N GLN A 73 0.72 -10.18 -2.83
CA GLN A 73 -0.53 -9.59 -3.30
C GLN A 73 -1.73 -10.05 -2.45
N ASN A 74 -1.81 -11.33 -2.08
CA ASN A 74 -2.84 -11.85 -1.20
C ASN A 74 -2.76 -11.25 0.21
N PHE A 75 -1.55 -11.16 0.78
CA PHE A 75 -1.34 -10.47 2.05
C PHE A 75 -1.87 -9.04 1.95
N TRP A 76 -1.53 -8.33 0.88
CA TRP A 76 -1.90 -6.94 0.70
C TRP A 76 -3.41 -6.71 0.56
N LYS A 77 -4.09 -7.54 -0.24
CA LYS A 77 -5.56 -7.52 -0.35
C LYS A 77 -6.20 -7.67 1.03
N ARG A 78 -5.75 -8.64 1.82
CA ARG A 78 -6.29 -8.89 3.17
C ARG A 78 -5.93 -7.82 4.18
N TRP A 79 -4.68 -7.37 4.22
CA TRP A 79 -4.23 -6.35 5.17
C TRP A 79 -5.02 -5.05 4.98
N SER A 80 -5.21 -4.61 3.74
CA SER A 80 -5.94 -3.38 3.44
C SER A 80 -7.45 -3.49 3.64
N SER A 81 -8.06 -4.66 3.41
CA SER A 81 -9.49 -4.87 3.61
C SER A 81 -9.86 -5.20 5.06
N GLU A 82 -9.00 -5.91 5.78
CA GLU A 82 -9.28 -6.46 7.12
C GLU A 82 -8.60 -5.68 8.24
N TYR A 83 -7.33 -5.30 8.08
CA TYR A 83 -6.52 -4.74 9.17
C TYR A 83 -6.47 -3.21 9.14
N LEU A 84 -6.19 -2.60 7.99
CA LEU A 84 -6.11 -1.15 7.85
C LEU A 84 -7.36 -0.40 8.38
N PRO A 85 -8.60 -0.87 8.13
CA PRO A 85 -9.79 -0.21 8.68
C PRO A 85 -9.83 -0.22 10.21
N GLN A 86 -9.19 -1.20 10.86
CA GLN A 86 -9.09 -1.26 12.32
C GLN A 86 -8.13 -0.20 12.86
N CYS A 87 -7.07 0.13 12.11
CA CYS A 87 -6.16 1.23 12.45
C CYS A 87 -6.80 2.60 12.21
N GLN A 88 -7.66 2.71 11.20
CA GLN A 88 -8.42 3.91 10.88
C GLN A 88 -9.77 3.95 11.61
N ARG A 89 -9.75 3.86 12.95
CA ARG A 89 -10.98 4.08 13.74
C ARG A 89 -11.48 5.50 13.51
N HIS A 90 -12.44 5.65 12.60
CA HIS A 90 -13.10 6.93 12.36
C HIS A 90 -13.88 7.33 13.61
N GLY A 91 -13.49 8.46 14.20
CA GLY A 91 -14.36 9.15 15.14
C GLY A 91 -15.62 9.62 14.43
N LYS A 92 -16.73 9.77 15.17
CA LYS A 92 -17.89 10.48 14.62
C LYS A 92 -17.46 11.89 14.21
N TRP A 93 -18.01 12.38 13.11
CA TRP A 93 -17.82 13.76 12.66
C TRP A 93 -18.49 14.69 13.69
N THR A 94 -17.74 15.06 14.74
CA THR A 94 -18.24 15.89 15.84
C THR A 94 -17.96 17.37 15.64
N LYS A 95 -17.06 17.72 14.70
CA LYS A 95 -16.74 19.10 14.32
C LYS A 95 -17.08 19.31 12.86
N LEU A 96 -17.68 20.46 12.55
CA LEU A 96 -17.91 20.89 11.19
C LEU A 96 -16.56 21.16 10.51
N THR A 97 -16.23 20.38 9.49
CA THR A 97 -15.03 20.53 8.66
C THR A 97 -15.43 20.86 7.23
N ARG A 98 -14.53 21.49 6.47
CA ARG A 98 -14.79 21.84 5.07
C ARG A 98 -15.01 20.59 4.22
N ASN A 99 -15.90 20.66 3.25
CA ASN A 99 -16.05 19.61 2.23
C ASN A 99 -14.79 19.53 1.34
N ILE A 100 -14.55 18.33 0.79
CA ILE A 100 -13.51 18.07 -0.22
C ILE A 100 -13.79 18.93 -1.47
N LYS A 101 -12.74 19.53 -2.03
CA LYS A 101 -12.78 20.35 -3.25
C LYS A 101 -11.79 19.84 -4.28
N VAL A 102 -12.02 20.20 -5.55
CA VAL A 102 -11.07 19.97 -6.64
C VAL A 102 -9.72 20.61 -6.27
N GLY A 103 -8.63 19.84 -6.39
CA GLY A 103 -7.28 20.25 -5.99
C GLY A 103 -6.85 19.77 -4.59
N ASP A 104 -7.73 19.16 -3.80
CA ASP A 104 -7.34 18.50 -2.56
C ASP A 104 -6.65 17.15 -2.85
N LEU A 105 -5.55 16.87 -2.15
CA LEU A 105 -4.93 15.54 -2.19
C LEU A 105 -5.85 14.52 -1.53
N ALA A 106 -6.23 13.49 -2.30
CA ALA A 106 -7.05 12.40 -1.82
C ALA A 106 -6.38 11.06 -2.13
N VAL A 107 -6.62 10.11 -1.24
CA VAL A 107 -6.27 8.70 -1.43
C VAL A 107 -7.30 8.07 -2.36
N LEU A 108 -6.88 7.69 -3.57
CA LEU A 108 -7.73 6.94 -4.48
C LEU A 108 -7.81 5.47 -4.02
N LYS A 109 -9.00 5.02 -3.63
CA LYS A 109 -9.26 3.61 -3.38
C LYS A 109 -9.86 3.00 -4.65
N ASN A 110 -9.09 2.17 -5.34
CA ASN A 110 -9.54 1.46 -6.54
C ASN A 110 -9.40 -0.06 -6.30
N ASP A 111 -10.36 -0.85 -6.79
CA ASP A 111 -10.36 -2.31 -6.54
C ASP A 111 -9.17 -3.03 -7.22
N ASN A 112 -8.61 -2.41 -8.26
CA ASN A 112 -7.49 -2.94 -9.06
C ASN A 112 -6.17 -2.18 -8.86
N SER A 113 -6.15 -1.12 -8.04
CA SER A 113 -4.86 -0.54 -7.61
C SER A 113 -4.31 -1.42 -6.49
N PRO A 114 -2.98 -1.49 -6.30
CA PRO A 114 -2.50 -1.90 -4.99
C PRO A 114 -3.26 -1.06 -3.97
N PRO A 115 -3.89 -1.67 -2.95
CA PRO A 115 -4.37 -0.91 -1.81
C PRO A 115 -3.27 0.02 -1.30
N LEU A 116 -3.64 1.05 -0.53
CA LEU A 116 -2.68 1.90 0.18
C LEU A 116 -2.40 1.35 1.56
#